data_AF-A0A843H054-F1
#
_entry.id   AF-A0A843H054-F1
#
_cell.length_a   1.000
_cell.length_b   1.000
_cell.length_c   1.000
_cell.angle_alpha   90.00
_cell.angle_beta   90.00
_cell.angle_gamma   90.00
#
_symmetry.space_group_name_H-M   'P 1'
#
loop_
_entity.id
_entity.type
_entity.pdbx_description
1 polymer ?
#
loop_
_entity_poly.entity_id
_entity_poly.type
_entity_poly.pdbx_seq_one_letter_code
_entity_poly.pdbx_strand_id
1 'polypeptide(L)'
;MELTRRGVCRDLKESPYTCEINYAENTIKFYFSSDFNKYRFNENILKLRDYYNQSLTHRFGVDIKFYELCDIKTYLTYEKRGFYLTINDEDYSCLENLILIGTKIIKSN
;
A
#
# COMPACT_ATOMS: atom_id res chain seq x y z
N MET A 1 -15.46 -0.93 -16.97
CA MET A 1 -14.71 -2.15 -16.58
C MET A 1 -14.70 -3.24 -17.65
N GLU A 2 -13.55 -3.50 -18.27
CA GLU A 2 -13.33 -4.64 -19.20
C GLU A 2 -12.17 -5.51 -18.67
N LEU A 3 -12.45 -6.76 -18.33
CA LEU A 3 -11.44 -7.72 -17.89
C LEU A 3 -10.96 -8.55 -19.08
N THR A 4 -9.67 -8.81 -19.15
CA THR A 4 -9.14 -9.78 -20.11
C THR A 4 -9.68 -11.18 -19.82
N ARG A 5 -9.59 -12.10 -20.80
CA ARG A 5 -9.95 -13.53 -20.62
C ARG A 5 -9.29 -14.22 -19.42
N ARG A 6 -8.17 -13.67 -18.92
CA ARG A 6 -7.43 -14.18 -17.75
C ARG A 6 -7.78 -13.45 -16.43
N GLY A 7 -8.84 -12.62 -16.41
CA GLY A 7 -9.25 -11.88 -15.22
C GLY A 7 -8.29 -10.74 -14.83
N VAL A 8 -7.55 -10.20 -15.79
CA VAL A 8 -6.66 -9.04 -15.56
C VAL A 8 -7.36 -7.76 -16.03
N CYS A 9 -7.44 -6.77 -15.16
CA CYS A 9 -7.87 -5.40 -15.44
C CYS A 9 -6.66 -4.57 -15.90
N ARG A 10 -6.76 -3.91 -17.05
CA ARG A 10 -5.67 -3.07 -17.59
C ARG A 10 -5.68 -1.66 -17.03
N ASP A 11 -6.88 -1.11 -16.80
CA ASP A 11 -7.07 0.19 -16.17
C ASP A 11 -7.31 -0.02 -14.67
N LEU A 12 -6.33 0.33 -13.84
CA LEU A 12 -6.41 0.12 -12.40
C LEU A 12 -7.55 0.93 -11.76
N LYS A 13 -7.89 2.11 -12.32
CA LYS A 13 -8.99 2.95 -11.81
C LYS A 13 -10.34 2.24 -11.86
N GLU A 14 -10.51 1.41 -12.90
CA GLU A 14 -11.70 0.61 -13.14
C GLU A 14 -11.62 -0.79 -12.52
N SER A 15 -10.61 -1.07 -11.70
CA SER A 15 -10.39 -2.44 -11.20
C SER A 15 -11.42 -2.83 -10.13
N PRO A 16 -12.01 -4.04 -10.22
CA PRO A 16 -12.83 -4.59 -9.15
C PRO A 16 -11.98 -5.12 -7.99
N TYR A 17 -10.68 -5.31 -8.19
CA TYR A 17 -9.79 -5.90 -7.21
C TYR A 17 -9.22 -4.78 -6.35
N THR A 18 -9.86 -4.52 -5.22
CA THR A 18 -9.45 -3.45 -4.31
C THR A 18 -9.24 -3.97 -2.89
N CYS A 19 -8.40 -3.27 -2.13
CA CYS A 19 -8.21 -3.46 -0.69
C CYS A 19 -8.18 -2.08 -0.03
N GLU A 20 -8.98 -1.89 1.01
CA GLU A 20 -9.04 -0.63 1.76
C GLU A 20 -8.46 -0.84 3.15
N ILE A 21 -7.64 0.12 3.59
CA ILE A 21 -7.00 0.11 4.90
C ILE A 21 -7.22 1.46 5.55
N ASN A 22 -7.79 1.42 6.76
CA ASN A 22 -8.01 2.59 7.59
C ASN A 22 -6.84 2.75 8.57
N TYR A 23 -6.21 3.92 8.52
CA TYR A 23 -5.20 4.39 9.46
C TYR A 23 -5.83 5.45 10.37
N ALA A 24 -5.03 6.03 11.27
CA ALA A 24 -5.53 7.03 12.21
C ALA A 24 -6.11 8.27 11.51
N GLU A 25 -5.44 8.74 10.46
CA GLU A 25 -5.77 10.01 9.76
C GLU A 25 -6.12 9.83 8.28
N ASN A 26 -5.94 8.61 7.73
CA ASN A 26 -6.08 8.36 6.31
C ASN A 26 -6.81 7.03 6.06
N THR A 27 -7.63 6.99 5.03
CA THR A 27 -8.13 5.76 4.43
C THR A 27 -7.46 5.59 3.07
N ILE A 28 -6.70 4.51 2.90
CA ILE A 28 -6.01 4.20 1.64
C ILE A 28 -6.69 3.00 0.99
N LYS A 29 -7.12 3.17 -0.27
CA LYS A 29 -7.63 2.10 -1.11
C LYS A 29 -6.65 1.77 -2.21
N PHE A 30 -6.21 0.53 -2.24
CA PHE A 30 -5.28 -0.04 -3.19
C PHE A 30 -6.04 -0.72 -4.33
N TYR A 31 -5.67 -0.44 -5.57
CA TYR A 31 -6.30 -1.03 -6.76
C TYR A 31 -5.32 -1.96 -7.47
N PHE A 32 -5.75 -3.19 -7.75
CA PHE A 32 -4.89 -4.23 -8.30
C PHE A 32 -5.33 -4.63 -9.69
N SER A 33 -4.41 -5.01 -10.55
CA SER A 33 -4.73 -5.48 -11.90
C SER A 33 -5.34 -6.88 -11.91
N SER A 34 -5.21 -7.65 -10.82
CA SER A 34 -5.79 -9.00 -10.73
C SER A 34 -6.12 -9.40 -9.28
N ASP A 35 -7.02 -10.37 -9.13
CA ASP A 35 -7.34 -10.95 -7.83
C ASP A 35 -6.13 -11.63 -7.18
N PHE A 36 -5.25 -12.24 -7.98
CA PHE A 36 -4.00 -12.83 -7.49
C PHE A 36 -3.08 -11.80 -6.82
N ASN A 37 -2.92 -10.62 -7.41
CA ASN A 37 -2.08 -9.56 -6.82
C ASN A 37 -2.67 -9.08 -5.50
N LYS A 38 -4.00 -8.85 -5.45
CA LYS A 38 -4.72 -8.49 -4.23
C LYS A 38 -4.56 -9.57 -3.15
N TYR A 39 -4.72 -10.85 -3.52
CA TYR A 39 -4.55 -11.98 -2.60
C TYR A 39 -3.14 -12.00 -2.02
N ARG A 40 -2.10 -11.91 -2.85
CA ARG A 40 -0.71 -11.90 -2.39
C ARG A 40 -0.40 -10.71 -1.48
N PHE A 41 -0.95 -9.54 -1.78
CA PHE A 41 -0.87 -8.37 -0.91
C PHE A 41 -1.47 -8.66 0.46
N ASN A 42 -2.74 -9.09 0.52
CA ASN A 42 -3.44 -9.37 1.78
C ASN A 42 -2.72 -10.43 2.64
N GLU A 43 -2.22 -11.49 2.02
CA GLU A 43 -1.53 -12.58 2.73
C GLU A 43 -0.21 -12.15 3.36
N ASN A 44 0.45 -11.13 2.82
CA ASN A 44 1.82 -10.77 3.20
C ASN A 44 1.94 -9.40 3.88
N ILE A 45 0.87 -8.60 3.91
CA ILE A 45 0.94 -7.22 4.38
C ILE A 45 1.45 -7.11 5.81
N LEU A 46 0.95 -7.92 6.75
CA LEU A 46 1.39 -7.88 8.15
C LEU A 46 2.86 -8.27 8.30
N LYS A 47 3.27 -9.35 7.64
CA LYS A 47 4.65 -9.83 7.65
C LYS A 47 5.61 -8.80 7.06
N LEU A 48 5.22 -8.13 5.97
CA LEU A 48 6.05 -7.13 5.32
C LEU A 48 6.08 -5.80 6.09
N ARG A 49 4.99 -5.42 6.78
CA ARG A 49 5.01 -4.33 7.76
C ARG A 49 6.06 -4.55 8.82
N ASP A 50 6.10 -5.73 9.44
CA ASP A 50 7.10 -6.04 10.48
C ASP A 50 8.51 -6.00 9.92
N TYR A 51 8.72 -6.62 8.75
CA TYR A 51 10.02 -6.63 8.07
C TYR A 51 10.52 -5.21 7.73
N TYR A 52 9.69 -4.37 7.13
CA TYR A 52 10.07 -3.01 6.76
C TYR A 52 10.30 -2.12 7.98
N ASN A 53 9.42 -2.19 8.99
CA ASN A 53 9.63 -1.47 10.24
C ASN A 53 10.93 -1.91 10.93
N GLN A 54 11.21 -3.22 11.02
CA GLN A 54 12.47 -3.71 11.58
C GLN A 54 13.69 -3.18 10.80
N SER A 55 13.60 -3.16 9.47
CA SER A 55 14.66 -2.60 8.62
C SER A 55 14.86 -1.10 8.87
N LEU A 56 13.79 -0.32 9.06
CA LEU A 56 13.86 1.10 9.39
C LEU A 56 14.46 1.30 10.78
N THR A 57 13.96 0.56 11.77
CA THR A 57 14.47 0.58 13.16
C THR A 57 15.96 0.28 13.20
N HIS A 58 16.42 -0.75 12.48
CA HIS A 58 17.83 -1.08 12.40
C HIS A 58 18.66 0.03 11.73
N ARG A 59 18.14 0.64 10.67
CA ARG A 59 18.83 1.71 9.93
C ARG A 59 19.00 3.00 10.73
N PHE A 60 18.00 3.37 11.52
CA PHE A 60 17.96 4.66 12.22
C PHE A 60 18.25 4.55 13.72
N GLY A 61 18.35 3.34 14.28
CA GLY A 61 18.68 3.12 15.68
C GLY A 61 17.59 3.51 16.67
N VAL A 62 16.36 3.71 16.21
CA VAL A 62 15.18 4.06 17.02
C VAL A 62 14.00 3.21 16.58
N ASP A 63 13.07 2.86 17.48
CA ASP A 63 11.89 2.07 17.09
C ASP A 63 10.97 2.91 16.19
N ILE A 64 10.76 2.43 14.95
CA ILE A 64 9.95 3.10 13.94
C ILE A 64 8.73 2.24 13.63
N LYS A 65 7.56 2.87 13.69
CA LYS A 65 6.29 2.31 13.21
C LYS A 65 5.76 3.20 12.09
N PHE A 66 5.87 2.74 10.84
CA PHE A 66 5.44 3.50 9.67
C PHE A 66 4.58 2.63 8.75
N TYR A 67 3.33 2.41 9.13
CA TYR A 67 2.45 1.41 8.50
C TYR A 67 2.06 1.79 7.08
N GLU A 68 1.70 3.04 6.83
CA GLU A 68 1.30 3.56 5.52
C GLU A 68 2.41 3.34 4.48
N LEU A 69 3.65 3.70 4.84
CA LEU A 69 4.82 3.50 3.99
C LEU A 69 5.06 2.01 3.70
N CYS A 70 4.96 1.16 4.73
CA CYS A 70 5.15 -0.28 4.59
C CYS A 70 4.12 -0.91 3.64
N ASP A 71 2.87 -0.44 3.70
CA ASP A 71 1.78 -0.97 2.89
C ASP A 71 1.85 -0.49 1.45
N ILE A 72 2.17 0.79 1.24
CA ILE A 72 2.49 1.30 -0.10
C ILE A 72 3.67 0.53 -0.70
N LYS A 73 4.71 0.24 0.10
CA LYS A 73 5.85 -0.56 -0.37
C LYS A 73 5.47 -2.00 -0.69
N THR A 74 4.57 -2.60 0.10
CA THR A 74 4.03 -3.93 -0.13
C THR A 74 3.18 -3.97 -1.40
N TYR A 75 2.35 -2.95 -1.63
CA TYR A 75 1.57 -2.79 -2.86
C TYR A 75 2.48 -2.76 -4.08
N LEU A 76 3.51 -1.92 -4.07
CA LEU A 76 4.53 -1.84 -5.14
C LEU A 76 5.29 -3.16 -5.35
N THR A 77 5.29 -4.06 -4.37
CA THR A 77 5.90 -5.38 -4.48
C THR A 77 5.03 -6.34 -5.28
N TYR A 78 3.70 -6.24 -5.19
CA TYR A 78 2.77 -7.17 -5.84
C TYR A 78 2.10 -6.62 -7.10
N GLU A 79 1.77 -5.33 -7.13
CA GLU A 79 1.25 -4.69 -8.34
C GLU A 79 2.42 -4.21 -9.21
N LYS A 80 2.49 -4.72 -10.44
CA LYS A 80 3.58 -4.46 -11.39
C LYS A 80 3.12 -3.83 -12.70
N ARG A 81 1.82 -3.75 -12.93
CA ARG A 81 1.22 -3.26 -14.18
C ARG A 81 0.86 -1.79 -14.15
N GLY A 82 1.02 -1.14 -13.00
CA GLY A 82 0.77 0.28 -12.83
C GLY A 82 0.76 0.64 -11.35
N PHE A 83 0.30 1.85 -11.07
CA PHE A 83 0.12 2.38 -9.74
C PHE A 83 -1.19 3.16 -9.72
N TYR A 84 -2.09 2.82 -8.80
CA TYR A 84 -3.29 3.61 -8.56
C TYR A 84 -3.81 3.36 -7.15
N LEU A 85 -3.93 4.43 -6.37
CA LEU A 85 -4.51 4.44 -5.03
C LEU A 85 -5.57 5.53 -4.96
N THR A 86 -6.51 5.39 -4.03
CA THR A 86 -7.23 6.54 -3.50
C THR A 86 -6.88 6.75 -2.03
N ILE A 87 -6.64 8.00 -1.63
CA ILE A 87 -6.37 8.37 -0.24
C ILE A 87 -7.41 9.43 0.13
N ASN A 88 -8.27 9.14 1.11
CA ASN A 88 -9.37 10.02 1.51
C ASN A 88 -10.19 10.50 0.29
N ASP A 89 -10.51 9.56 -0.61
CA ASP A 89 -11.23 9.79 -1.88
C ASP A 89 -10.50 10.62 -2.96
N GLU A 90 -9.23 10.96 -2.75
CA GLU A 90 -8.40 11.60 -3.77
C GLU A 90 -7.58 10.58 -4.58
N ASP A 91 -7.52 10.78 -5.90
CA ASP A 91 -6.82 9.89 -6.83
C ASP A 91 -5.31 10.12 -6.85
N TYR A 92 -4.54 9.04 -6.67
CA TYR A 92 -3.08 9.02 -6.84
C TYR A 92 -2.70 8.00 -7.90
N SER A 93 -2.38 8.47 -9.11
CA SER A 93 -2.02 7.64 -10.28
C SER A 93 -0.52 7.51 -10.52
N CYS A 94 0.31 8.26 -9.79
CA CYS A 94 1.77 8.21 -9.88
C CYS A 94 2.39 8.18 -8.49
N LEU A 95 3.47 7.41 -8.32
CA LEU A 95 4.17 7.30 -7.03
C LEU A 95 4.81 8.63 -6.63
N GLU A 96 5.26 9.41 -7.61
CA GLU A 96 5.88 10.73 -7.44
C GLU A 96 4.92 11.76 -6.83
N ASN A 97 3.61 11.52 -6.90
CA ASN A 97 2.60 12.39 -6.30
C ASN A 97 2.41 12.13 -4.80
N LEU A 98 3.02 11.07 -4.24
CA LEU A 98 2.92 10.77 -2.82
C LEU A 98 4.01 11.47 -2.02
N ILE A 99 3.57 12.28 -1.07
CA ILE A 99 4.44 12.85 -0.04
C ILE A 99 3.94 12.36 1.32
N LEU A 100 4.79 11.62 2.02
CA LEU A 100 4.51 11.18 3.39
C LEU A 100 5.11 12.22 4.35
N ILE A 101 4.24 12.99 5.02
CA ILE A 101 4.64 14.05 5.95
C ILE A 101 4.25 13.66 7.37
N GLY A 102 5.18 13.88 8.31
CA GLY A 102 4.92 13.78 9.74
C GLY A 102 5.50 12.52 10.38
N THR A 103 5.89 12.66 11.63
CA THR A 103 6.21 11.57 12.55
C THR A 103 5.89 12.03 13.96
N LYS A 104 5.37 11.14 14.80
CA LYS A 104 5.05 11.44 16.21
C LYS A 104 6.04 10.69 17.10
N ILE A 105 6.77 11.44 17.93
CA ILE A 105 7.63 10.83 18.95
C ILE A 105 6.77 10.46 20.15
N ILE A 106 6.79 9.17 20.52
CA ILE A 106 6.13 8.64 21.71
C ILE A 106 7.16 7.91 22.57
N LYS A 107 6.97 7.93 23.90
CA LYS A 107 7.82 7.18 24.82
C LYS A 107 7.38 5.72 24.81
N SER A 108 8.30 4.79 24.61
CA SER A 108 8.06 3.38 24.94
C SER A 108 7.98 3.26 26.46
N ASN A 109 6.86 2.75 26.97
CA ASN A 109 6.71 2.44 28.39
C ASN A 109 7.68 1.34 28.82
#